data_AF-A0A5N6Y2D7-F1
#
_entry.id   AF-A0A5N6Y2D7-F1
#
_cell.length_a   1.000
_cell.length_b   1.000
_cell.length_c   1.000
_cell.angle_alpha   90.00
_cell.angle_beta   90.00
_cell.angle_gamma   90.00
#
_symmetry.space_group_name_H-M   'P 1'
#
loop_
_entity.id
_entity.type
_entity.pdbx_description
1 polymer ?
#
loop_
_entity_poly.entity_id
_entity_poly.type
_entity_poly.pdbx_seq_one_letter_code
_entity_poly.pdbx_strand_id
1 'polypeptide(L)'
;MIEAVNATSIDAPYGVSEWDVSGLHEAPSTTVKPSRVKESVFSIEGKAVINIKEFADHQQPGVSMAATVLIKATRFWMKEGAADVDFSHIDLDQLTPVGQFGGGGGVSYGRVVSTFERPRMRWSNEVLKSELLTRLKEKGET
;
A
#
# COMPACT_ATOMS: atom_id res chain seq x y z
N MET A 1 -0.04 -15.13 -9.30
CA MET A 1 0.20 -13.68 -9.05
C MET A 1 1.37 -13.50 -8.11
N ILE A 2 1.36 -14.15 -6.95
CA ILE A 2 2.50 -14.02 -6.01
C ILE A 2 3.81 -14.57 -6.60
N GLU A 3 3.75 -15.60 -7.45
CA GLU A 3 4.94 -16.10 -8.14
C GLU A 3 5.54 -15.02 -9.05
N ALA A 4 4.69 -14.33 -9.83
CA ALA A 4 5.10 -13.25 -10.73
C ALA A 4 5.67 -12.05 -9.96
N VAL A 5 5.04 -11.65 -8.86
CA VAL A 5 5.55 -10.57 -7.97
C VAL A 5 6.90 -10.95 -7.35
N ASN A 6 7.10 -12.20 -6.94
CA ASN A 6 8.38 -12.64 -6.39
C ASN A 6 9.46 -12.78 -7.48
N ALA A 7 9.08 -13.07 -8.72
CA ALA A 7 10.01 -13.09 -9.83
C ALA A 7 10.63 -11.70 -10.10
N THR A 8 9.92 -10.60 -9.79
CA THR A 8 10.49 -9.24 -9.90
C THR A 8 11.46 -8.87 -8.79
N SER A 9 11.70 -9.73 -7.79
CA SER A 9 12.63 -9.45 -6.68
C SER A 9 13.94 -10.23 -6.78
N ILE A 10 14.22 -10.87 -7.91
CA ILE A 10 15.51 -11.52 -8.15
C ILE A 10 16.59 -10.47 -8.43
N ASP A 11 17.85 -10.84 -8.25
CA ASP A 11 19.00 -10.00 -8.59
C ASP A 11 19.23 -10.00 -10.11
N ALA A 12 18.31 -9.36 -10.84
CA ALA A 12 18.39 -9.23 -12.29
C ALA A 12 19.56 -8.30 -12.66
N PRO A 13 20.38 -8.65 -13.66
CA PRO A 13 21.48 -7.81 -14.07
C PRO A 13 20.97 -6.51 -14.70
N TYR A 14 21.80 -5.45 -14.63
CA TYR A 14 21.46 -4.15 -15.21
C TYR A 14 21.04 -4.25 -16.67
N GLY A 15 19.92 -3.60 -17.01
CA GLY A 15 19.38 -3.56 -18.37
C GLY A 15 18.40 -4.69 -18.70
N VAL A 16 18.24 -5.70 -17.84
CA VAL A 16 17.19 -6.70 -17.96
C VAL A 16 15.94 -6.17 -17.27
N SER A 17 14.80 -6.17 -17.97
CA SER A 17 13.55 -5.72 -17.39
C SER A 17 12.87 -6.84 -16.60
N GLU A 18 12.35 -6.50 -15.43
CA GLU A 18 11.57 -7.44 -14.62
C GLU A 18 10.23 -7.82 -15.29
N TRP A 19 9.77 -7.06 -16.29
CA TRP A 19 8.62 -7.43 -17.13
C TRP A 19 8.88 -8.74 -17.88
N ASP A 20 10.10 -8.94 -18.40
CA ASP A 20 10.46 -10.10 -19.21
C ASP A 20 10.52 -11.41 -18.40
N VAL A 21 10.78 -11.31 -17.09
CA VAL A 21 10.92 -12.47 -16.18
C VAL A 21 9.66 -12.80 -15.40
N SER A 22 8.82 -11.81 -15.11
CA SER A 22 7.65 -11.99 -14.24
C SER A 22 6.41 -12.52 -14.96
N GLY A 23 6.32 -12.31 -16.27
CA GLY A 23 5.11 -12.59 -17.06
C GLY A 23 3.95 -11.63 -16.79
N LEU A 24 4.19 -10.53 -16.08
CA LEU A 24 3.24 -9.42 -15.93
C LEU A 24 3.22 -8.57 -17.21
N HIS A 25 2.10 -7.90 -17.46
CA HIS A 25 1.95 -7.07 -18.65
C HIS A 25 1.81 -5.59 -18.31
N GLU A 26 2.40 -4.76 -19.16
CA GLU A 26 2.23 -3.32 -19.08
C GLU A 26 0.81 -2.91 -19.51
N ALA A 27 0.25 -1.96 -18.79
CA ALA A 27 -0.88 -1.15 -19.23
C ALA A 27 -0.52 0.34 -19.11
N PRO A 28 -0.98 1.18 -20.04
CA PRO A 28 -0.59 2.59 -20.06
C PRO A 28 -1.15 3.35 -18.85
N SER A 29 -0.33 4.28 -18.36
CA SER A 29 -0.73 5.36 -17.45
C SER A 29 -1.22 6.57 -18.24
N THR A 30 -1.98 7.46 -17.61
CA THR A 30 -2.61 8.63 -18.26
C THR A 30 -2.01 9.97 -17.85
N THR A 31 -1.41 10.05 -16.67
CA THR A 31 -0.85 11.28 -16.08
C THR A 31 0.67 11.23 -15.94
N VAL A 32 1.28 10.04 -16.05
CA VAL A 32 2.71 9.79 -15.94
C VAL A 32 3.22 8.86 -17.06
N LYS A 33 4.53 8.84 -17.28
CA LYS A 33 5.18 8.00 -18.31
C LYS A 33 5.26 6.51 -17.96
N PRO A 34 5.60 6.10 -16.73
CA PRO A 34 5.73 4.67 -16.41
C PRO A 34 4.40 3.93 -16.55
N SER A 35 4.44 2.74 -17.12
CA SER A 35 3.30 1.83 -17.21
C SER A 35 2.89 1.29 -15.84
N ARG A 36 1.63 0.89 -15.72
CA ARG A 36 1.09 0.14 -14.57
C ARG A 36 1.03 -1.35 -14.90
N VAL A 37 0.96 -2.20 -13.87
CA VAL A 37 0.72 -3.63 -14.02
C VAL A 37 -0.73 -3.86 -14.44
N LYS A 38 -0.95 -4.47 -15.60
CA LYS A 38 -2.28 -4.70 -16.17
C LYS A 38 -3.13 -5.61 -15.31
N GLU A 39 -2.51 -6.62 -14.70
CA GLU A 39 -3.15 -7.62 -13.85
C GLU A 39 -3.51 -7.09 -12.45
N SER A 40 -2.98 -5.93 -12.05
CA SER A 40 -3.25 -5.37 -10.73
C SER A 40 -4.70 -4.88 -10.62
N VAL A 41 -5.37 -5.22 -9.53
CA VAL A 41 -6.73 -4.76 -9.23
C VAL A 41 -6.75 -3.27 -8.89
N PHE A 42 -5.68 -2.77 -8.28
CA PHE A 42 -5.51 -1.38 -7.90
C PHE A 42 -4.13 -0.87 -8.32
N SER A 43 -4.05 0.34 -8.86
CA SER A 43 -2.77 1.00 -9.16
C SER A 43 -2.87 2.50 -8.93
N ILE A 44 -1.77 3.11 -8.51
CA ILE A 44 -1.70 4.55 -8.25
C ILE A 44 -0.65 5.14 -9.19
N GLU A 45 -1.07 6.09 -10.03
CA GLU A 45 -0.13 6.93 -10.76
C GLU A 45 0.36 8.05 -9.85
N GLY A 46 1.67 8.21 -9.75
CA GLY A 46 2.27 9.17 -8.85
C GLY A 46 3.40 9.97 -9.49
N LYS A 47 3.44 11.28 -9.20
CA LYS A 47 4.56 12.15 -9.59
C LYS A 47 5.45 12.37 -8.36
N ALA A 48 6.74 12.07 -8.50
CA ALA A 48 7.75 12.36 -7.49
C ALA A 48 7.94 13.89 -7.40
N VAL A 49 7.27 14.54 -6.44
CA VAL A 49 7.23 16.01 -6.35
C VAL A 49 7.38 16.53 -4.92
N ILE A 50 7.49 15.68 -3.89
CA ILE A 50 7.44 16.19 -2.50
C ILE A 50 8.79 16.10 -1.79
N ASN A 51 9.42 14.92 -1.74
CA ASN A 51 10.71 14.75 -1.05
C ASN A 51 11.32 13.37 -1.38
N ILE A 52 12.65 13.30 -1.46
CA ILE A 52 13.40 12.04 -1.36
C ILE A 52 14.34 12.21 -0.16
N LYS A 53 14.13 11.41 0.88
CA LYS A 53 14.99 11.38 2.05
C LYS A 53 15.82 10.11 2.05
N GLU A 54 17.09 10.25 1.74
CA GLU A 54 18.05 9.15 1.83
C GLU A 54 18.54 8.96 3.28
N PHE A 55 18.80 7.71 3.63
CA PHE A 55 19.41 7.29 4.88
C PHE A 55 20.79 6.75 4.58
N ALA A 56 21.81 7.46 5.09
CA ALA A 56 23.20 7.07 4.93
C ALA A 56 23.50 5.80 5.75
N ASP A 57 24.38 4.97 5.21
CA ASP A 57 24.99 3.85 5.91
C ASP A 57 25.79 4.37 7.12
N HIS A 58 25.59 3.77 8.30
CA HIS A 58 26.31 4.15 9.51
C HIS A 58 27.76 3.66 9.52
N GLN A 59 28.09 2.64 8.74
CA GLN A 59 29.43 2.07 8.57
C GLN A 59 30.17 2.65 7.35
N GLN A 60 29.46 3.03 6.29
CA GLN A 60 30.05 3.54 5.03
C GLN A 60 29.53 4.93 4.65
N PRO A 61 30.16 6.01 5.17
CA PRO A 61 29.78 7.38 4.84
C PRO A 61 29.80 7.64 3.32
N GLY A 62 28.69 8.15 2.79
CA GLY A 62 28.53 8.44 1.36
C GLY A 62 27.78 7.37 0.57
N VAL A 63 27.45 6.23 1.19
CA VAL A 63 26.56 5.21 0.62
C VAL A 63 25.17 5.35 1.26
N SER A 64 24.13 5.46 0.43
CA SER A 64 22.74 5.47 0.89
C SER A 64 22.21 4.03 0.92
N MET A 65 21.79 3.52 2.09
CA MET A 65 21.25 2.16 2.22
C MET A 65 19.77 2.08 1.86
N ALA A 66 19.03 3.16 2.13
CA ALA A 66 17.60 3.22 1.94
C ALA A 66 17.16 4.66 1.66
N ALA A 67 15.99 4.82 1.05
CA ALA A 67 15.38 6.12 0.86
C ALA A 67 13.87 6.06 1.11
N THR A 68 13.32 7.13 1.67
CA THR A 68 11.88 7.39 1.67
C THR A 68 11.54 8.32 0.52
N VAL A 69 10.65 7.88 -0.36
CA VAL A 69 10.16 8.67 -1.49
C VAL A 69 8.71 9.06 -1.23
N LEU A 70 8.44 10.36 -1.14
CA LEU A 70 7.07 10.89 -1.02
C LEU A 70 6.52 11.22 -2.40
N ILE A 71 5.51 10.45 -2.82
CA ILE A 71 4.92 10.52 -4.15
C ILE A 71 3.54 11.16 -4.07
N LYS A 72 3.28 12.19 -4.89
CA LYS A 72 1.96 12.79 -5.01
C LYS A 72 1.11 11.92 -5.93
N ALA A 73 0.06 11.32 -5.39
CA ALA A 73 -0.93 10.59 -6.18
C ALA A 73 -1.64 11.54 -7.16
N THR A 74 -1.75 11.11 -8.41
CA THR A 74 -2.34 11.88 -9.52
C THR A 74 -3.51 11.16 -10.18
N ARG A 75 -3.53 9.82 -10.11
CA ARG A 75 -4.69 9.01 -10.53
C ARG A 75 -4.71 7.68 -9.78
N PHE A 76 -5.92 7.21 -9.50
CA PHE A 76 -6.20 5.87 -9.03
C PHE A 76 -6.82 5.05 -10.16
N TRP A 77 -6.35 3.82 -10.34
CA TRP A 77 -6.91 2.83 -11.25
C TRP A 77 -7.53 1.72 -10.45
N MET A 78 -8.78 1.40 -10.77
CA MET A 78 -9.49 0.25 -10.23
C MET A 78 -9.85 -0.68 -11.38
N LYS A 79 -9.75 -1.99 -11.14
CA LYS A 79 -10.40 -2.98 -12.00
C LYS A 79 -11.90 -2.72 -12.00
N GLU A 80 -12.51 -2.84 -13.18
CA GLU A 80 -13.96 -2.73 -13.32
C GLU A 80 -14.68 -3.71 -12.37
N GLY A 81 -15.68 -3.20 -11.65
CA GLY A 81 -16.43 -3.96 -10.65
C GLY A 81 -15.73 -4.16 -9.30
N ALA A 82 -14.52 -3.61 -9.08
CA ALA A 82 -13.80 -3.73 -7.81
C ALA A 82 -13.99 -2.52 -6.88
N ALA A 83 -14.91 -1.61 -7.18
CA ALA A 83 -15.26 -0.46 -6.35
C ALA A 83 -16.77 -0.22 -6.36
N ASP A 84 -17.25 0.50 -5.36
CA ASP A 84 -18.63 0.99 -5.32
C ASP A 84 -18.91 2.02 -6.44
N VAL A 85 -20.19 2.35 -6.63
CA VAL A 85 -20.65 3.27 -7.69
C VAL A 85 -20.00 4.64 -7.59
N ASP A 86 -19.73 5.09 -6.37
CA ASP A 86 -19.15 6.41 -6.09
C ASP A 86 -17.61 6.41 -6.06
N PHE A 87 -16.97 5.25 -6.27
CA PHE A 87 -15.51 5.05 -6.12
C PHE A 87 -14.96 5.51 -4.77
N SER A 88 -15.77 5.42 -3.72
CA SER A 88 -15.44 5.78 -2.36
C SER A 88 -14.90 4.60 -1.54
N HIS A 89 -15.27 3.37 -1.92
CA HIS A 89 -14.86 2.14 -1.26
C HIS A 89 -14.42 1.08 -2.28
N ILE A 90 -13.34 0.38 -1.95
CA ILE A 90 -12.84 -0.75 -2.73
C ILE A 90 -13.50 -2.03 -2.20
N ASP A 91 -14.00 -2.86 -3.11
CA ASP A 91 -14.45 -4.22 -2.76
C ASP A 91 -13.23 -5.09 -2.43
N LEU A 92 -13.11 -5.45 -1.15
CA LEU A 92 -11.98 -6.23 -0.64
C LEU A 92 -11.99 -7.69 -1.12
N ASP A 93 -13.16 -8.23 -1.46
CA ASP A 93 -13.29 -9.58 -2.04
C ASP A 93 -12.77 -9.61 -3.48
N GLN A 94 -12.84 -8.47 -4.19
CA GLN A 94 -12.22 -8.32 -5.51
C GLN A 94 -10.74 -7.93 -5.42
N LEU A 95 -10.35 -7.11 -4.45
CA LEU A 95 -8.96 -6.68 -4.26
C LEU A 95 -8.06 -7.85 -3.83
N THR A 96 -8.54 -8.72 -2.94
CA THR A 96 -7.79 -9.86 -2.38
C THR A 96 -6.34 -9.53 -1.97
N PRO A 97 -6.11 -8.49 -1.14
CA PRO A 97 -4.76 -8.02 -0.85
C PRO A 97 -3.92 -9.05 -0.10
N VAL A 98 -2.62 -9.03 -0.36
CA VAL A 98 -1.62 -9.85 0.31
C VAL A 98 -0.74 -9.00 1.23
N GLY A 99 -0.48 -9.49 2.42
CA GLY A 99 0.49 -8.91 3.36
C GLY A 99 1.80 -9.67 3.30
N GLN A 100 2.92 -8.95 3.28
CA GLN A 100 4.25 -9.53 3.40
C GLN A 100 4.70 -9.54 4.87
N PHE A 101 5.26 -10.66 5.31
CA PHE A 101 5.73 -10.89 6.67
C PHE A 101 7.16 -11.43 6.66
N GLY A 102 7.87 -11.23 7.77
CA GLY A 102 9.16 -11.88 8.00
C GLY A 102 8.97 -13.39 8.22
N GLY A 103 9.77 -14.20 7.54
CA GLY A 103 9.84 -15.65 7.76
C GLY A 103 11.19 -16.06 8.37
N GLY A 104 11.25 -17.26 8.96
CA GLY A 104 12.45 -17.81 9.62
C GLY A 104 13.62 -18.17 8.70
N GLY A 105 13.58 -17.76 7.44
CA GLY A 105 14.60 -18.04 6.42
C GLY A 105 14.25 -17.48 5.03
N GLY A 106 13.25 -16.60 4.94
CA GLY A 106 12.70 -16.09 3.68
C GLY A 106 11.52 -15.17 3.93
N VAL A 107 10.68 -14.99 2.93
CA VAL A 107 9.50 -14.15 2.99
C VAL A 107 8.24 -14.99 3.14
N SER A 108 7.38 -14.62 4.10
CA SER A 108 6.07 -15.23 4.29
C SER A 108 4.98 -14.28 3.79
N TYR A 109 3.90 -14.82 3.23
CA TYR A 109 2.76 -14.00 2.79
C TYR A 109 1.47 -14.47 3.46
N GLY A 110 0.63 -13.52 3.85
CA GLY A 110 -0.73 -13.78 4.32
C GLY A 110 -1.74 -13.14 3.37
N ARG A 111 -2.94 -13.72 3.33
CA ARG A 111 -4.08 -13.22 2.54
C ARG A 111 -5.16 -12.72 3.48
N VAL A 112 -5.87 -11.68 3.07
CA VAL A 112 -7.11 -11.28 3.72
C VAL A 112 -8.20 -12.27 3.28
N VAL A 113 -8.63 -13.14 4.20
CA VAL A 113 -9.64 -14.20 3.93
C VAL A 113 -11.04 -13.77 4.33
N SER A 114 -11.16 -12.85 5.29
CA SER A 114 -12.45 -12.34 5.78
C SER A 114 -12.28 -10.95 6.33
N THR A 115 -13.31 -10.13 6.16
CA THR A 115 -13.37 -8.77 6.69
C THR A 115 -14.64 -8.59 7.51
N PHE A 116 -14.60 -7.68 8.47
CA PHE A 116 -15.78 -7.23 9.20
C PHE A 116 -15.74 -5.72 9.29
N GLU A 117 -16.91 -5.10 9.19
CA GLU A 117 -17.01 -3.67 9.37
C GLU A 117 -17.19 -3.33 10.85
N ARG A 118 -16.43 -2.33 11.29
CA ARG A 118 -16.62 -1.71 12.60
C ARG A 118 -16.78 -0.21 12.40
N PRO A 119 -18.01 0.33 12.48
CA PRO A 119 -18.23 1.75 12.32
C PRO A 119 -17.42 2.57 13.33
N ARG A 120 -16.81 3.66 12.86
CA ARG A 120 -16.11 4.60 13.74
C ARG A 120 -17.14 5.37 14.56
N MET A 121 -17.19 5.08 15.86
CA MET A 121 -18.05 5.82 16.78
C MET A 121 -17.43 7.18 17.12
N ARG A 122 -18.29 8.19 17.31
CA ARG A 122 -17.87 9.50 17.81
C ARG A 122 -17.74 9.45 19.33
N TRP A 123 -16.79 10.21 19.88
CA TRP A 123 -16.60 10.35 21.32
C TRP A 123 -17.90 10.65 22.08
N SER A 124 -18.71 11.58 21.55
CA SER A 124 -20.04 11.93 22.09
C SER A 124 -20.96 10.73 22.30
N ASN A 125 -20.85 9.73 21.42
CA ASN A 125 -21.71 8.55 21.44
C ASN A 125 -21.20 7.48 22.40
N GLU A 126 -19.90 7.48 22.71
CA GLU A 126 -19.24 6.46 23.51
C GLU A 126 -19.06 6.88 24.98
N VAL A 127 -18.89 8.18 25.26
CA VAL A 127 -18.79 8.71 26.64
C VAL A 127 -19.97 8.28 27.49
N LEU A 128 -21.19 8.37 26.95
CA LEU A 128 -22.40 8.02 27.68
C LEU A 128 -22.50 6.53 28.02
N LYS A 129 -21.67 5.68 27.41
CA LYS A 129 -21.70 4.22 27.54
C LYS A 129 -20.58 3.67 28.43
N SER A 130 -19.64 4.50 28.88
CA SER A 130 -18.46 4.05 29.62
C SER A 130 -18.10 5.01 30.74
N GLU A 131 -18.10 4.52 31.98
CA GLU A 131 -17.67 5.29 33.15
C GLU A 131 -16.26 5.84 33.02
N LEU A 132 -15.35 5.09 32.39
CA LEU A 132 -13.98 5.54 32.14
C LEU A 132 -13.97 6.77 31.23
N LEU A 133 -14.73 6.73 30.14
CA LEU A 133 -14.79 7.81 29.17
C LEU A 133 -15.47 9.05 29.77
N THR A 134 -16.49 8.86 30.62
CA THR A 134 -17.09 9.95 31.42
C THR A 134 -16.06 10.60 32.33
N ARG A 135 -15.32 9.81 33.13
CA ARG A 135 -14.28 10.34 34.03
C ARG A 135 -13.15 11.06 33.27
N LEU A 136 -12.79 10.59 32.08
CA LEU A 136 -11.79 11.24 31.23
C LEU A 136 -12.29 12.55 30.63
N LYS A 137 -13.58 12.63 30.26
CA LYS A 137 -14.20 13.88 29.81
C LYS A 137 -14.18 14.93 30.93
N GLU A 138 -14.58 14.52 32.14
CA GLU A 138 -14.61 15.40 33.32
C GLU A 138 -13.21 15.91 33.72
N LYS A 139 -12.16 15.11 33.52
CA LYS A 139 -10.77 15.52 33.76
C LYS A 139 -10.18 16.47 32.71
N GLY A 140 -10.75 16.52 31.50
CA GLY A 140 -10.26 17.34 30.39
C GLY A 140 -10.88 18.75 30.31
N GLU A 141 -11.84 19.07 31.19
CA GLU A 141 -12.52 20.37 31.26
C GLU A 141 -11.88 21.36 32.28
N THR A 142 -10.65 21.08 32.75
CA THR A 142 -9.75 22.04 33.46
C THR A 142 -8.62 22.49 32.56
#